data_AF-A0A8D2E1G5-F1
#
_entry.id   AF-A0A8D2E1G5-F1
#
_cell.length_a   1.000
_cell.length_b   1.000
_cell.length_c   1.000
_cell.angle_alpha   90.00
_cell.angle_beta   90.00
_cell.angle_gamma   90.00
#
_symmetry.space_group_name_H-M   'P 1'
#
loop_
_entity.id
_entity.type
_entity.pdbx_description
1 polymer ?
#
loop_
_entity_poly.entity_id
_entity_poly.type
_entity_poly.pdbx_seq_one_letter_code
_entity_poly.pdbx_strand_id
1 'polypeptide(L)'
;MNPRGLFQDFNPSKFLIYTCLLLFSVLLPLRLDGIIQWSYWAVFAPIWLWKLLVVAGASVGAGVWARNPRYRTEGEACVEFKAMLIAVGIHLLLLMFEVLVCDRVERGTHFWLLVFMPLFFVSPVSVAACVWGFRHDRSLELEILCSVNILQFIFIALKLDRIIHWPWLVVFVPLWILMSFLCLVVLYYIVWSLLFLRSLDVVAEQRRTHVTMAISWITIVVPLLTFEVLLVHRLDGHNTFSYISIFVPLWLSLLTLMATTFRRKGGNHWWFGIRRDFCQFLLEIFPFLREYGNISYDLHHEDSEDAEETSVPEAPKIAPIFGKKARVVITQSPGKYVPPPPKLNIDMPD
;
A
#
# COMPACT_ATOMS: atom_id res chain seq x y z
N MET A 1 -12.95 -11.69 -15.55
CA MET A 1 -11.92 -10.96 -14.76
C MET A 1 -10.58 -11.58 -15.12
N ASN A 2 -9.63 -10.83 -15.67
CA ASN A 2 -8.38 -11.39 -16.19
C ASN A 2 -7.37 -11.61 -15.03
N PRO A 3 -7.07 -12.87 -14.62
CA PRO A 3 -6.20 -13.14 -13.47
C PRO A 3 -4.79 -12.59 -13.69
N ARG A 4 -4.31 -12.50 -14.94
CA ARG A 4 -3.02 -11.89 -15.28
C ARG A 4 -2.92 -10.43 -14.86
N GLY A 5 -4.00 -9.65 -15.03
CA GLY A 5 -4.01 -8.24 -14.61
C GLY A 5 -3.93 -8.06 -13.09
N LEU A 6 -4.53 -8.98 -12.33
CA LEU A 6 -4.56 -8.93 -10.87
C LEU A 6 -3.19 -9.27 -10.24
N PHE A 7 -2.44 -10.18 -10.86
CA PHE A 7 -1.06 -10.48 -10.46
C PHE A 7 -0.05 -9.46 -10.98
N GLN A 8 -0.32 -8.78 -12.10
CA GLN A 8 0.59 -7.76 -12.63
C GLN A 8 0.63 -6.48 -11.76
N ASP A 9 -0.49 -6.12 -11.13
CA ASP A 9 -0.60 -4.95 -10.24
C ASP A 9 -0.42 -5.29 -8.74
N PHE A 10 0.24 -6.40 -8.42
CA PHE A 10 0.49 -6.80 -7.03
C PHE A 10 1.73 -6.13 -6.45
N ASN A 11 1.58 -5.43 -5.32
CA ASN A 11 2.69 -4.87 -4.57
C ASN A 11 3.08 -5.77 -3.37
N PRO A 12 4.09 -6.64 -3.51
CA PRO A 12 4.46 -7.62 -2.47
C PRO A 12 4.98 -6.95 -1.19
N SER A 13 5.71 -5.85 -1.33
CA SER A 13 6.31 -5.15 -0.19
C SER A 13 5.23 -4.58 0.73
N LYS A 14 4.23 -3.89 0.17
CA LYS A 14 3.10 -3.35 0.94
C LYS A 14 2.22 -4.44 1.51
N PHE A 15 1.98 -5.51 0.75
CA PHE A 15 1.21 -6.65 1.25
C PHE A 15 1.87 -7.24 2.50
N LEU A 16 3.18 -7.50 2.43
CA LEU A 16 3.95 -8.01 3.57
C LEU A 16 3.86 -7.09 4.79
N ILE A 17 4.02 -5.78 4.58
CA ILE A 17 3.90 -4.78 5.66
C ILE A 17 2.52 -4.90 6.33
N TYR A 18 1.44 -4.87 5.56
CA TYR A 18 0.09 -4.91 6.11
C TYR A 18 -0.23 -6.25 6.77
N THR A 19 0.26 -7.38 6.24
CA THR A 19 0.13 -8.69 6.89
C THR A 19 0.87 -8.73 8.23
N CYS A 20 2.11 -8.27 8.28
CA CYS A 20 2.88 -8.20 9.52
C CYS A 20 2.22 -7.28 10.56
N LEU A 21 1.75 -6.10 10.14
CA LEU A 21 1.03 -5.17 11.00
C LEU A 21 -0.30 -5.77 11.50
N LEU A 22 -1.04 -6.47 10.64
CA LEU A 22 -2.28 -7.13 11.03
C LEU A 22 -2.01 -8.21 12.07
N LEU A 23 -1.05 -9.10 11.84
CA LEU A 23 -0.69 -10.15 12.79
C LEU A 23 -0.24 -9.57 14.14
N PHE A 24 0.60 -8.55 14.13
CA PHE A 24 1.00 -7.84 15.35
C PHE A 24 -0.21 -7.20 16.06
N SER A 25 -1.10 -6.55 15.32
CA SER A 25 -2.31 -5.91 15.86
C SER A 25 -3.34 -6.91 16.40
N VAL A 26 -3.21 -8.20 16.08
CA VAL A 26 -4.03 -9.28 16.66
C VAL A 26 -3.35 -9.83 17.92
N LEU A 27 -2.04 -10.10 17.86
CA LEU A 27 -1.28 -10.65 18.99
C LEU A 27 -1.20 -9.68 20.18
N LEU A 28 -1.05 -8.37 19.91
CA LEU A 28 -0.93 -7.34 20.94
C LEU A 28 -2.17 -7.27 21.87
N PRO A 29 -3.41 -7.06 21.37
CA PRO A 29 -4.59 -7.02 22.24
C PRO A 29 -4.85 -8.36 22.93
N LEU A 30 -4.59 -9.50 22.28
CA LEU A 30 -4.67 -10.82 22.92
C LEU A 30 -3.76 -10.91 24.16
N ARG A 31 -2.56 -10.33 24.07
CA ARG A 31 -1.63 -10.27 25.20
C ARG A 31 -2.09 -9.28 26.27
N LEU A 32 -2.56 -8.09 25.87
CA LEU A 32 -3.04 -7.05 26.78
C LEU A 32 -4.29 -7.49 27.55
N ASP A 33 -5.18 -8.27 26.93
CA ASP A 33 -6.37 -8.86 27.56
C ASP A 33 -6.04 -10.13 28.38
N GLY A 34 -4.78 -10.58 28.41
CA GLY A 34 -4.33 -11.72 29.20
C GLY A 34 -4.73 -13.10 28.66
N ILE A 35 -5.28 -13.16 27.44
CA ILE A 35 -5.70 -14.42 26.77
C ILE A 35 -4.47 -15.25 26.41
N ILE A 36 -3.37 -14.61 25.99
CA ILE A 36 -2.09 -15.27 25.75
C ILE A 36 -1.05 -14.85 26.79
N GLN A 37 -0.22 -15.81 27.22
CA GLN A 37 0.85 -15.60 28.20
C GLN A 37 2.25 -15.54 27.55
N TRP A 38 2.32 -15.21 26.27
CA TRP A 38 3.58 -15.10 25.54
C TRP A 38 4.41 -13.90 26.00
N SER A 39 5.74 -13.98 25.84
CA SER A 39 6.62 -12.82 26.06
C SER A 39 6.35 -11.74 25.01
N TYR A 40 6.65 -10.48 25.33
CA TYR A 40 6.49 -9.39 24.36
C TYR A 40 7.38 -9.58 23.14
N TRP A 41 8.53 -10.25 23.30
CA TRP A 41 9.40 -10.66 22.20
C TRP A 41 8.69 -11.52 21.15
N ALA A 42 7.85 -12.47 21.59
CA ALA A 42 7.07 -13.32 20.69
C ALA A 42 5.89 -12.57 20.07
N VAL A 43 5.24 -11.67 20.80
CA VAL A 43 4.17 -10.81 20.28
C VAL A 43 4.68 -9.91 19.14
N PHE A 44 5.92 -9.42 19.23
CA PHE A 44 6.56 -8.61 18.21
C PHE A 44 7.14 -9.41 17.02
N ALA A 45 7.04 -10.75 17.02
CA ALA A 45 7.57 -11.62 15.95
C ALA A 45 7.19 -11.21 14.52
N PRO A 46 5.93 -10.82 14.22
CA PRO A 46 5.58 -10.36 12.88
C PRO A 46 6.35 -9.11 12.44
N ILE A 47 6.64 -8.21 13.38
CA ILE A 47 7.39 -6.97 13.11
C ILE A 47 8.88 -7.28 12.92
N TRP A 48 9.46 -8.17 13.73
CA TRP A 48 10.83 -8.64 13.54
C TRP A 48 11.04 -9.25 12.15
N LEU A 49 10.10 -10.10 11.72
CA LEU A 49 10.13 -10.71 10.39
C LEU A 49 10.14 -9.65 9.29
N TRP A 50 9.29 -8.63 9.41
CA TRP A 50 9.27 -7.53 8.46
C TRP A 50 10.61 -6.78 8.39
N LYS A 51 11.18 -6.37 9.53
CA LYS A 51 12.46 -5.66 9.55
C LYS A 51 13.60 -6.52 9.02
N LEU A 52 13.63 -7.80 9.37
CA LEU A 52 14.64 -8.75 8.89
C LEU A 52 14.61 -8.86 7.37
N LEU A 53 13.42 -8.92 6.77
CA LEU A 53 13.28 -8.95 5.31
C LEU A 53 13.74 -7.65 4.65
N VAL A 54 13.50 -6.49 5.27
CA VAL A 54 14.02 -5.20 4.78
C VAL A 54 15.55 -5.20 4.79
N VAL A 55 16.18 -5.62 5.90
CA VAL A 55 17.65 -5.69 6.03
C VAL A 55 18.25 -6.71 5.06
N ALA A 56 17.61 -7.87 4.90
CA ALA A 56 18.04 -8.89 3.94
C ALA A 56 17.95 -8.38 2.49
N GLY A 57 16.83 -7.75 2.13
CA GLY A 57 16.62 -7.15 0.81
C GLY A 57 17.66 -6.06 0.49
N ALA A 58 17.98 -5.22 1.47
CA ALA A 58 19.02 -4.20 1.34
C ALA A 58 20.42 -4.78 1.21
N SER A 59 20.72 -5.85 1.95
CA SER A 59 22.01 -6.54 1.90
C SER A 59 22.24 -7.15 0.51
N VAL A 60 21.20 -7.80 -0.06
CA VAL A 60 21.22 -8.31 -1.44
C VAL A 60 21.37 -7.16 -2.43
N GLY A 61 20.59 -6.08 -2.28
CA GLY A 61 20.69 -4.89 -3.14
C GLY A 61 22.07 -4.24 -3.12
N ALA A 62 22.70 -4.12 -1.95
CA ALA A 62 24.07 -3.64 -1.80
C ALA A 62 25.10 -4.58 -2.45
N GLY A 63 24.92 -5.90 -2.34
CA GLY A 63 25.76 -6.88 -3.02
C GLY A 63 25.66 -6.78 -4.55
N VAL A 64 24.45 -6.60 -5.09
CA VAL A 64 24.22 -6.40 -6.53
C VAL A 64 24.82 -5.08 -7.01
N TRP A 65 24.67 -4.01 -6.23
CA TRP A 65 25.27 -2.70 -6.52
C TRP A 65 26.81 -2.76 -6.56
N ALA A 66 27.43 -3.46 -5.61
CA ALA A 66 28.88 -3.62 -5.55
C ALA A 66 29.45 -4.40 -6.74
N ARG A 67 28.74 -5.42 -7.22
CA ARG A 67 29.18 -6.28 -8.33
C ARG A 67 29.01 -5.64 -9.72
N ASN A 68 28.18 -4.61 -9.85
CA ASN A 68 27.81 -4.04 -11.15
C ASN A 68 28.15 -2.53 -11.21
N PRO A 69 29.41 -2.17 -11.52
CA PRO A 69 29.84 -0.77 -11.55
C PRO A 69 29.13 0.08 -12.61
N ARG A 70 28.52 -0.55 -13.63
CA ARG A 70 27.70 0.12 -14.67
C ARG A 70 26.50 0.86 -14.10
N TYR A 71 26.00 0.49 -12.92
CA TYR A 71 24.89 1.21 -12.29
C TYR A 71 25.28 2.58 -11.74
N ARG A 72 26.58 2.87 -11.62
CA ARG A 72 27.05 4.20 -11.21
C ARG A 72 26.95 5.23 -12.33
N THR A 73 26.93 4.79 -13.58
CA THR A 73 26.79 5.68 -14.76
C THR A 73 25.32 5.96 -15.09
N GLU A 74 24.41 5.08 -14.65
CA GLU A 74 22.96 5.30 -14.73
C GLU A 74 22.51 6.17 -13.55
N GLY A 75 22.27 7.46 -13.78
CA GLY A 75 21.89 8.41 -12.73
C GLY A 75 20.64 8.00 -11.94
N GLU A 76 19.67 7.38 -12.62
CA GLU A 76 18.42 6.88 -12.03
C GLU A 76 18.66 5.74 -11.03
N ALA A 77 19.48 4.75 -11.38
CA ALA A 77 19.83 3.63 -10.49
C ALA A 77 20.57 4.10 -9.23
N CYS A 78 21.36 5.17 -9.32
CA CYS A 78 22.04 5.78 -8.18
C CYS A 78 21.05 6.45 -7.21
N VAL A 79 20.01 7.10 -7.73
CA VAL A 79 18.94 7.71 -6.91
C VAL A 79 18.16 6.61 -6.19
N GLU A 80 17.77 5.54 -6.89
CA GLU A 80 17.04 4.42 -6.28
C GLU A 80 17.86 3.70 -5.20
N PHE A 81 19.16 3.50 -5.42
CA PHE A 81 20.05 2.90 -4.43
C PHE A 81 20.17 3.78 -3.17
N LYS A 82 20.32 5.10 -3.32
CA LYS A 82 20.30 6.04 -2.19
C LYS A 82 18.97 6.00 -1.43
N ALA A 83 17.86 5.91 -2.16
CA ALA A 83 16.52 5.76 -1.61
C ALA A 83 16.38 4.48 -0.75
N MET A 84 16.95 3.37 -1.22
CA MET A 84 17.01 2.12 -0.47
C MET A 84 17.83 2.28 0.81
N LEU A 85 19.00 2.92 0.77
CA LEU A 85 19.83 3.17 1.95
C LEU A 85 19.12 4.03 3.00
N ILE A 86 18.44 5.10 2.57
CA ILE A 86 17.66 5.96 3.47
C ILE A 86 16.54 5.16 4.14
N ALA A 87 15.79 4.36 3.36
CA ALA A 87 14.72 3.53 3.91
C ALA A 87 15.25 2.53 4.95
N VAL A 88 16.37 1.87 4.66
CA VAL A 88 17.01 0.91 5.59
C VAL A 88 17.48 1.62 6.85
N GLY A 89 18.08 2.80 6.74
CA GLY A 89 18.46 3.61 7.91
C GLY A 89 17.27 3.90 8.83
N ILE A 90 16.13 4.31 8.26
CA ILE A 90 14.89 4.53 9.01
C ILE A 90 14.42 3.23 9.65
N HIS A 91 14.42 2.11 8.91
CA HIS A 91 14.01 0.81 9.43
C HIS A 91 14.91 0.29 10.56
N LEU A 92 16.22 0.55 10.52
CA LEU A 92 17.15 0.20 11.59
C LEU A 92 16.91 1.02 12.86
N LEU A 93 16.62 2.32 12.72
CA LEU A 93 16.25 3.15 13.88
C LEU A 93 14.89 2.72 14.46
N LEU A 94 13.92 2.36 13.62
CA LEU A 94 12.65 1.78 14.08
C LEU A 94 12.85 0.44 14.77
N LEU A 95 13.74 -0.42 14.24
CA LEU A 95 14.11 -1.69 14.88
C LEU A 95 14.74 -1.44 16.27
N MET A 96 15.62 -0.45 16.38
CA MET A 96 16.20 -0.05 17.67
C MET A 96 15.11 0.39 18.66
N PHE A 97 14.14 1.20 18.22
CA PHE A 97 12.97 1.57 19.03
C PHE A 97 12.18 0.33 19.49
N GLU A 98 11.84 -0.57 18.58
CA GLU A 98 11.06 -1.78 18.87
C GLU A 98 11.77 -2.67 19.90
N VAL A 99 13.10 -2.83 19.79
CA VAL A 99 13.92 -3.59 20.75
C VAL A 99 13.88 -2.94 22.14
N LEU A 100 14.06 -1.62 22.21
CA LEU A 100 14.01 -0.88 23.48
C LEU A 100 12.61 -0.92 24.12
N VAL A 101 11.54 -0.87 23.31
CA VAL A 101 10.16 -1.03 23.80
C VAL A 101 9.96 -2.43 24.38
N CYS A 102 10.36 -3.48 23.66
CA CYS A 102 10.22 -4.85 24.14
C CYS A 102 10.97 -5.08 25.45
N ASP A 103 12.23 -4.62 25.53
CA ASP A 103 13.02 -4.76 26.75
C ASP A 103 12.42 -3.97 27.92
N ARG A 104 11.96 -2.73 27.67
CA ARG A 104 11.30 -1.91 28.70
C ARG A 104 10.01 -2.54 29.20
N VAL A 105 9.16 -3.04 28.30
CA VAL A 105 7.87 -3.61 28.68
C VAL A 105 8.07 -4.92 29.47
N GLU A 106 9.10 -5.70 29.15
CA GLU A 106 9.38 -6.98 29.83
C GLU A 106 10.13 -6.78 31.17
N ARG A 107 11.14 -5.89 31.22
CA ARG A 107 12.05 -5.74 32.37
C ARG A 107 11.82 -4.49 33.22
N GLY A 108 11.23 -3.43 32.67
CA GLY A 108 10.93 -2.20 33.41
C GLY A 108 12.14 -1.38 33.85
N THR A 109 13.29 -1.45 33.15
CA THR A 109 14.57 -0.86 33.60
C THR A 109 14.83 0.58 33.14
N HIS A 110 14.42 0.97 31.93
CA HIS A 110 14.81 2.27 31.32
C HIS A 110 13.69 3.32 31.19
N PHE A 111 13.97 4.62 31.35
CA PHE A 111 12.97 5.68 31.09
C PHE A 111 12.42 5.62 29.66
N TRP A 112 11.13 5.91 29.49
CA TRP A 112 10.47 5.94 28.18
C TRP A 112 11.07 6.99 27.26
N LEU A 113 11.57 8.12 27.78
CA LEU A 113 12.28 9.10 26.99
C LEU A 113 13.53 8.52 26.31
N LEU A 114 14.26 7.61 26.97
CA LEU A 114 15.39 6.89 26.38
C LEU A 114 14.90 5.87 25.34
N VAL A 115 13.83 5.14 25.65
CA VAL A 115 13.23 4.18 24.71
C VAL A 115 12.78 4.85 23.42
N PHE A 116 12.26 6.07 23.50
CA PHE A 116 11.79 6.87 22.36
C PHE A 116 12.90 7.66 21.65
N MET A 117 14.13 7.71 22.17
CA MET A 117 15.27 8.38 21.51
C MET A 117 15.43 8.04 20.02
N PRO A 118 15.35 6.77 19.59
CA PRO A 118 15.45 6.43 18.18
C PRO A 118 14.39 7.14 17.32
N LEU A 119 13.16 7.27 17.82
CA LEU A 119 12.08 7.96 17.11
C LEU A 119 12.33 9.47 17.00
N PHE A 120 12.95 10.09 18.02
CA PHE A 120 13.35 11.49 17.95
C PHE A 120 14.41 11.75 16.87
N PHE A 121 15.26 10.76 16.57
CA PHE A 121 16.19 10.84 15.43
C PHE A 121 15.52 10.49 14.10
N VAL A 122 14.57 9.53 14.10
CA VAL A 122 13.83 9.15 12.88
C VAL A 122 13.07 10.34 12.30
N SER A 123 12.44 11.19 13.12
CA SER A 123 11.65 12.30 12.61
C SER A 123 12.46 13.33 11.79
N PRO A 124 13.57 13.92 12.27
CA PRO A 124 14.42 14.80 11.45
C PRO A 124 15.03 14.11 10.23
N VAL A 125 15.48 12.86 10.37
CA VAL A 125 15.98 12.06 9.23
C VAL A 125 14.90 11.88 8.18
N SER A 126 13.66 11.65 8.61
CA SER A 126 12.51 11.52 7.72
C SER A 126 12.15 12.84 7.05
N VAL A 127 12.29 13.98 7.72
CA VAL A 127 12.10 15.30 7.09
C VAL A 127 13.12 15.52 5.98
N ALA A 128 14.40 15.22 6.24
CA ALA A 128 15.45 15.30 5.23
C ALA A 128 15.17 14.34 4.05
N ALA A 129 14.73 13.11 4.36
CA ALA A 129 14.34 12.12 3.37
C ALA A 129 13.14 12.60 2.53
N CYS A 130 12.16 13.27 3.13
CA CYS A 130 11.01 13.84 2.43
C CYS A 130 11.44 14.94 1.46
N VAL A 131 12.26 15.90 1.91
CA VAL A 131 12.77 16.99 1.05
C VAL A 131 13.57 16.43 -0.11
N TRP A 132 14.40 15.42 0.14
CA TRP A 132 15.16 14.73 -0.90
C TRP A 132 14.24 13.96 -1.85
N GLY A 133 13.26 13.21 -1.34
CA GLY A 133 12.36 12.40 -2.15
C GLY A 133 11.40 13.24 -3.02
N PHE A 134 10.92 14.38 -2.53
CA PHE A 134 10.13 15.32 -3.34
C PHE A 134 10.92 15.87 -4.54
N ARG A 135 12.23 16.10 -4.39
CA ARG A 135 13.08 16.53 -5.52
C ARG A 135 13.27 15.45 -6.59
N HIS A 136 13.04 14.18 -6.25
CA HIS A 136 13.27 13.03 -7.13
C HIS A 136 11.98 12.25 -7.42
N ASP A 137 10.80 12.87 -7.22
CA ASP A 137 9.47 12.31 -7.48
C ASP A 137 9.24 10.91 -6.86
N ARG A 138 9.74 10.71 -5.64
CA ARG A 138 9.63 9.43 -4.93
C ARG A 138 8.35 9.37 -4.10
N SER A 139 7.67 8.22 -4.10
CA SER A 139 6.61 7.92 -3.13
C SER A 139 7.18 7.81 -1.71
N LEU A 140 6.80 8.73 -0.83
CA LEU A 140 7.21 8.81 0.57
C LEU A 140 6.00 8.59 1.47
N GLU A 141 5.79 7.36 1.96
CA GLU A 141 4.64 7.06 2.83
C GLU A 141 5.08 7.05 4.30
N LEU A 142 6.04 6.20 4.65
CA LEU A 142 6.52 6.05 6.02
C LEU A 142 7.26 7.30 6.51
N GLU A 143 8.06 7.93 5.65
CA GLU A 143 8.85 9.11 5.98
C GLU A 143 7.94 10.29 6.36
N ILE A 144 6.84 10.49 5.62
CA ILE A 144 5.87 11.54 5.93
C ILE A 144 5.21 11.28 7.30
N LEU A 145 4.77 10.05 7.55
CA LEU A 145 4.17 9.66 8.83
C LEU A 145 5.12 9.90 10.00
N CYS A 146 6.38 9.50 9.88
CA CYS A 146 7.39 9.72 10.92
C CYS A 146 7.72 11.21 11.12
N SER A 147 7.72 12.00 10.05
CA SER A 147 8.03 13.43 10.10
C SER A 147 6.94 14.22 10.85
N VAL A 148 5.68 13.97 10.51
CA VAL A 148 4.52 14.71 11.06
C VAL A 148 4.26 14.34 12.53
N ASN A 149 4.61 13.12 12.95
CA ASN A 149 4.31 12.61 14.29
C ASN A 149 5.41 12.85 15.34
N ILE A 150 6.40 13.72 15.09
CA ILE A 150 7.46 14.00 16.07
C ILE A 150 6.90 14.45 17.43
N LEU A 151 5.88 15.31 17.42
CA LEU A 151 5.26 15.82 18.64
C LEU A 151 4.51 14.71 19.39
N GLN A 152 3.88 13.81 18.66
CA GLN A 152 3.19 12.64 19.22
C GLN A 152 4.17 11.75 20.00
N PHE A 153 5.34 11.47 19.40
CA PHE A 153 6.37 10.64 20.04
C PHE A 153 6.88 11.28 21.34
N ILE A 154 7.08 12.59 21.35
CA ILE A 154 7.50 13.34 22.54
C ILE A 154 6.42 13.27 23.63
N PHE A 155 5.17 13.56 23.30
CA PHE A 155 4.08 13.54 24.28
C PHE A 155 3.85 12.15 24.87
N ILE A 156 3.89 11.09 24.05
CA ILE A 156 3.76 9.71 24.55
C ILE A 156 4.90 9.38 25.51
N ALA A 157 6.15 9.69 25.16
CA ALA A 157 7.30 9.42 26.02
C ALA A 157 7.18 10.13 27.38
N LEU A 158 6.86 11.43 27.37
CA LEU A 158 6.70 12.24 28.59
C LEU A 158 5.51 11.78 29.44
N LYS A 159 4.41 11.37 28.81
CA LYS A 159 3.23 10.83 29.51
C LYS A 159 3.54 9.49 30.15
N LEU A 160 4.22 8.58 29.44
CA LEU A 160 4.59 7.27 29.95
C LEU A 160 5.62 7.35 31.10
N ASP A 161 6.51 8.35 31.08
CA ASP A 161 7.41 8.66 32.20
C ASP A 161 6.75 9.43 33.35
N ARG A 162 5.44 9.70 33.26
CA ARG A 162 4.66 10.47 34.25
C ARG A 162 5.21 11.88 34.50
N ILE A 163 5.96 12.45 33.56
CA ILE A 163 6.42 13.85 33.64
C ILE A 163 5.23 14.79 33.38
N ILE A 164 4.34 14.38 32.47
CA ILE A 164 3.12 15.10 32.12
C ILE A 164 1.91 14.29 32.60
N HIS A 165 0.92 14.95 33.22
CA HIS A 165 -0.29 14.33 33.75
C HIS A 165 -1.55 14.55 32.89
N TRP A 166 -1.40 15.12 31.69
CA TRP A 166 -2.50 15.38 30.76
C TRP A 166 -3.29 14.11 30.38
N PRO A 167 -4.59 14.21 30.09
CA PRO A 167 -5.35 13.08 29.56
C PRO A 167 -4.77 12.62 28.22
N TRP A 168 -4.97 11.34 27.90
CA TRP A 168 -4.54 10.74 26.63
C TRP A 168 -5.16 11.47 25.45
N LEU A 169 -6.39 11.98 25.57
CA LEU A 169 -6.99 12.85 24.56
C LEU A 169 -6.07 13.98 24.09
N VAL A 170 -5.37 14.66 25.03
CA VAL A 170 -4.45 15.75 24.72
C VAL A 170 -3.13 15.23 24.16
N VAL A 171 -2.65 14.09 24.67
CA VAL A 171 -1.41 13.45 24.18
C VAL A 171 -1.55 13.04 22.71
N PHE A 172 -2.75 12.65 22.28
CA PHE A 172 -3.06 12.23 20.89
C PHE A 172 -3.42 13.40 19.94
N VAL A 173 -3.36 14.67 20.38
CA VAL A 173 -3.67 15.85 19.53
C VAL A 173 -2.98 15.86 18.17
N PRO A 174 -1.68 15.55 18.03
CA PRO A 174 -1.05 15.47 16.71
C PRO A 174 -1.69 14.44 15.77
N LEU A 175 -2.10 13.26 16.29
CA LEU A 175 -2.79 12.25 15.51
C LEU A 175 -4.22 12.66 15.15
N TRP A 176 -4.95 13.33 16.05
CA TRP A 176 -6.26 13.91 15.74
C TRP A 176 -6.21 14.90 14.57
N ILE A 177 -5.17 15.74 14.52
CA ILE A 177 -4.96 16.68 13.41
C ILE A 177 -4.74 15.92 12.09
N LEU A 178 -3.92 14.86 12.12
CA LEU A 178 -3.68 14.02 10.95
C LEU A 178 -4.97 13.32 10.48
N MET A 179 -5.74 12.75 11.40
CA MET A 179 -7.01 12.11 11.08
C MET A 179 -8.04 13.10 10.55
N SER A 180 -8.08 14.32 11.08
CA SER A 180 -8.92 15.40 10.56
C SER A 180 -8.60 15.70 9.09
N PHE A 181 -7.31 15.79 8.74
CA PHE A 181 -6.90 15.96 7.35
C PHE A 181 -7.32 14.77 6.47
N LEU A 182 -7.16 13.53 6.95
CA LEU A 182 -7.60 12.33 6.24
C LEU A 182 -9.13 12.32 6.03
N CYS A 183 -9.91 12.78 7.01
CA CYS A 183 -11.36 12.94 6.87
C CYS A 183 -11.73 13.96 5.78
N LEU A 184 -11.00 15.07 5.66
CA LEU A 184 -11.20 16.04 4.57
C LEU A 184 -10.89 15.42 3.20
N VAL A 185 -9.84 14.61 3.10
CA VAL A 185 -9.51 13.87 1.88
C VAL A 185 -10.62 12.87 1.50
N VAL A 186 -11.17 12.15 2.48
CA VAL A 186 -12.32 11.25 2.25
C VAL A 186 -13.53 12.03 1.76
N LEU A 187 -13.85 13.17 2.39
CA LEU A 187 -14.96 14.03 1.99
C LEU A 187 -14.77 14.52 0.54
N TYR A 188 -13.56 14.94 0.18
CA TYR A 188 -13.21 15.30 -1.19
C TYR A 188 -13.51 14.16 -2.17
N TYR A 189 -13.08 12.93 -1.87
CA TYR A 189 -13.35 11.77 -2.74
C TYR A 189 -14.84 11.44 -2.84
N ILE A 190 -15.61 11.59 -1.75
CA ILE A 190 -17.07 11.41 -1.77
C ILE A 190 -17.72 12.45 -2.68
N VAL A 191 -17.38 13.73 -2.53
CA VAL A 191 -17.93 14.82 -3.36
C VAL A 191 -17.61 14.59 -4.83
N TRP A 192 -16.37 14.23 -5.15
CA TRP A 192 -15.97 13.90 -6.53
C TRP A 192 -16.71 12.68 -7.07
N SER A 193 -16.85 11.63 -6.27
CA SER A 193 -17.61 10.44 -6.65
C SER A 193 -19.08 10.78 -6.95
N LEU A 194 -19.70 11.66 -6.17
CA LEU A 194 -21.09 12.11 -6.39
C LEU A 194 -21.23 12.98 -7.64
N LEU A 195 -20.26 13.87 -7.88
CA LEU A 195 -20.23 14.73 -9.07
C LEU A 195 -20.12 13.88 -10.36
N PHE A 196 -19.22 12.90 -10.37
CA PHE A 196 -19.06 11.96 -11.48
C PHE A 196 -20.23 10.98 -11.64
N LEU A 197 -20.97 10.68 -10.57
CA LEU A 197 -22.18 9.89 -10.64
C LEU A 197 -23.32 10.64 -11.35
N ARG A 198 -23.36 11.97 -11.21
CA ARG A 198 -24.37 12.84 -11.82
C ARG A 198 -24.06 13.24 -13.26
N SER A 199 -22.79 13.28 -13.65
CA SER A 199 -22.39 13.59 -15.03
C SER A 199 -22.73 12.42 -15.97
N LEU A 200 -23.65 12.63 -16.90
CA LEU A 200 -24.07 11.63 -17.89
C LEU A 200 -23.03 11.42 -19.00
N ASP A 201 -22.10 12.36 -19.18
CA ASP A 201 -21.11 12.36 -20.27
C ASP A 201 -19.80 11.61 -19.96
N VAL A 202 -19.69 10.96 -18.79
CA VAL A 202 -18.45 10.31 -18.35
C VAL A 202 -18.52 8.80 -18.57
N VAL A 203 -17.47 8.27 -19.20
CA VAL A 203 -17.26 6.83 -19.44
C VAL A 203 -17.49 6.02 -18.16
N ALA A 204 -18.34 4.99 -18.23
CA ALA A 204 -18.80 4.22 -17.08
C ALA A 204 -17.66 3.59 -16.25
N GLU A 205 -16.52 3.31 -16.88
CA GLU A 205 -15.33 2.75 -16.23
C GLU A 205 -14.62 3.75 -15.29
N GLN A 206 -14.50 5.01 -15.69
CA GLN A 206 -13.90 6.05 -14.84
C GLN A 206 -14.78 6.35 -13.63
N ARG A 207 -16.11 6.37 -13.81
CA ARG A 207 -17.09 6.50 -12.72
C ARG A 207 -16.93 5.37 -11.68
N ARG A 208 -16.84 4.12 -12.12
CA ARG A 208 -16.63 2.96 -11.22
C ARG A 208 -15.32 3.07 -10.43
N THR A 209 -14.28 3.61 -11.04
CA THR A 209 -12.98 3.81 -10.38
C THR A 209 -13.07 4.84 -9.27
N HIS A 210 -13.65 6.03 -9.51
CA HIS A 210 -13.81 7.05 -8.47
C HIS A 210 -14.70 6.58 -7.31
N VAL A 211 -15.80 5.88 -7.61
CA VAL A 211 -16.68 5.28 -6.58
C VAL A 211 -15.93 4.25 -5.75
N THR A 212 -15.17 3.36 -6.39
CA THR A 212 -14.42 2.32 -5.66
C THR A 212 -13.31 2.94 -4.80
N MET A 213 -12.67 4.00 -5.26
CA MET A 213 -11.69 4.75 -4.46
C MET A 213 -12.34 5.41 -3.26
N ALA A 214 -13.48 6.07 -3.43
CA ALA A 214 -14.21 6.70 -2.32
C ALA A 214 -14.63 5.65 -1.26
N ILE A 215 -15.19 4.52 -1.68
CA ILE A 215 -15.52 3.40 -0.79
C ILE A 215 -14.29 2.92 -0.04
N SER A 216 -13.18 2.69 -0.75
CA SER A 216 -11.93 2.22 -0.13
C SER A 216 -11.41 3.19 0.94
N TRP A 217 -11.41 4.49 0.64
CA TRP A 217 -10.98 5.53 1.60
C TRP A 217 -11.89 5.63 2.82
N ILE A 218 -13.22 5.50 2.64
CA ILE A 218 -14.18 5.45 3.75
C ILE A 218 -13.91 4.24 4.64
N THR A 219 -13.79 3.04 4.05
CA THR A 219 -13.53 1.79 4.77
C THR A 219 -12.15 1.75 5.44
N ILE A 220 -11.21 2.60 5.03
CA ILE A 220 -9.92 2.75 5.71
C ILE A 220 -10.00 3.78 6.84
N VAL A 221 -10.45 5.00 6.56
CA VAL A 221 -10.31 6.14 7.49
C VAL A 221 -11.35 6.10 8.62
N VAL A 222 -12.60 5.73 8.33
CA VAL A 222 -13.66 5.70 9.37
C VAL A 222 -13.36 4.66 10.45
N PRO A 223 -12.95 3.41 10.13
CA PRO A 223 -12.60 2.45 11.17
C PRO A 223 -11.30 2.82 11.89
N LEU A 224 -10.31 3.44 11.22
CA LEU A 224 -9.11 3.98 11.89
C LEU A 224 -9.46 5.05 12.92
N LEU A 225 -10.34 6.01 12.56
CA LEU A 225 -10.80 7.05 13.47
C LEU A 225 -11.57 6.43 14.66
N THR A 226 -12.40 5.43 14.38
CA THR A 226 -13.14 4.70 15.42
C THR A 226 -12.20 3.99 16.39
N PHE A 227 -11.16 3.33 15.87
CA PHE A 227 -10.10 2.71 16.68
C PHE A 227 -9.42 3.74 17.60
N GLU A 228 -9.02 4.90 17.05
CA GLU A 228 -8.36 5.95 17.82
C GLU A 228 -9.25 6.48 18.96
N VAL A 229 -10.52 6.79 18.67
CA VAL A 229 -11.50 7.23 19.68
C VAL A 229 -11.65 6.18 20.80
N LEU A 230 -11.85 4.92 20.43
CA LEU A 230 -12.03 3.84 21.40
C LEU A 230 -10.77 3.63 22.25
N LEU A 231 -9.59 3.72 21.64
CA LEU A 231 -8.31 3.57 22.31
C LEU A 231 -8.08 4.70 23.32
N VAL A 232 -8.26 5.95 22.92
CA VAL A 232 -8.09 7.12 23.82
C VAL A 232 -9.05 7.03 25.00
N HIS A 233 -10.32 6.72 24.75
CA HIS A 233 -11.33 6.62 25.81
C HIS A 233 -11.05 5.46 26.78
N ARG A 234 -10.46 4.37 26.29
CA ARG A 234 -9.98 3.27 27.13
C ARG A 234 -8.76 3.67 27.96
N LEU A 235 -7.78 4.34 27.35
CA LEU A 235 -6.56 4.77 28.03
C LEU A 235 -6.83 5.81 29.12
N ASP A 236 -7.83 6.68 28.93
CA ASP A 236 -8.31 7.64 29.93
C ASP A 236 -9.24 7.00 31.00
N GLY A 237 -9.53 5.70 30.89
CA GLY A 237 -10.31 4.96 31.90
C GLY A 237 -11.82 5.16 31.81
N HIS A 238 -12.33 5.78 30.75
CA HIS A 238 -13.76 6.02 30.56
C HIS A 238 -14.52 4.80 30.00
N ASN A 239 -13.83 3.87 29.32
CA ASN A 239 -14.41 2.63 28.79
C ASN A 239 -13.82 1.37 29.43
N THR A 240 -14.67 0.35 29.62
CA THR A 240 -14.29 -0.98 30.11
C THR A 240 -14.10 -2.04 29.02
N PHE A 241 -14.22 -1.67 27.74
CA PHE A 241 -14.09 -2.60 26.62
C PHE A 241 -12.74 -3.33 26.61
N SER A 242 -12.75 -4.58 26.15
CA SER A 242 -11.54 -5.38 25.92
C SER A 242 -10.69 -4.75 24.80
N TYR A 243 -9.37 -4.93 24.86
CA TYR A 243 -8.48 -4.45 23.82
C TYR A 243 -8.79 -5.11 22.48
N ILE A 244 -9.23 -6.37 22.46
CA ILE A 244 -9.71 -7.04 21.24
C ILE A 244 -10.82 -6.23 20.56
N SER A 245 -11.88 -5.86 21.29
CA SER A 245 -13.01 -5.13 20.72
C SER A 245 -12.60 -3.74 20.22
N ILE A 246 -11.64 -3.09 20.89
CA ILE A 246 -11.10 -1.80 20.49
C ILE A 246 -10.32 -1.92 19.17
N PHE A 247 -9.60 -3.02 18.94
CA PHE A 247 -8.76 -3.25 17.76
C PHE A 247 -9.53 -3.74 16.51
N VAL A 248 -10.77 -4.22 16.64
CA VAL A 248 -11.59 -4.69 15.50
C VAL A 248 -11.68 -3.68 14.35
N PRO A 249 -11.97 -2.38 14.57
CA PRO A 249 -11.99 -1.39 13.50
C PRO A 249 -10.63 -1.24 12.79
N LEU A 250 -9.51 -1.34 13.51
CA LEU A 250 -8.18 -1.31 12.92
C LEU A 250 -7.95 -2.49 11.97
N TRP A 251 -8.40 -3.69 12.33
CA TRP A 251 -8.29 -4.87 11.47
C TRP A 251 -9.07 -4.70 10.16
N LEU A 252 -10.25 -4.08 10.20
CA LEU A 252 -11.02 -3.77 8.99
C LEU A 252 -10.24 -2.83 8.05
N SER A 253 -9.62 -1.78 8.58
CA SER A 253 -8.78 -0.87 7.79
C SER A 253 -7.54 -1.56 7.21
N LEU A 254 -6.87 -2.41 8.00
CA LEU A 254 -5.69 -3.16 7.55
C LEU A 254 -6.03 -4.20 6.48
N LEU A 255 -7.14 -4.92 6.63
CA LEU A 255 -7.64 -5.85 5.61
C LEU A 255 -7.99 -5.11 4.31
N THR A 256 -8.59 -3.93 4.41
CA THR A 256 -8.88 -3.09 3.24
C THR A 256 -7.60 -2.62 2.57
N LEU A 257 -6.61 -2.14 3.33
CA LEU A 257 -5.28 -1.77 2.81
C LEU A 257 -4.61 -2.96 2.11
N MET A 258 -4.66 -4.14 2.71
CA MET A 258 -4.16 -5.39 2.11
C MET A 258 -4.91 -5.75 0.83
N ALA A 259 -6.24 -5.55 0.75
CA ALA A 259 -6.98 -5.74 -0.49
C ALA A 259 -6.56 -4.72 -1.59
N THR A 260 -6.21 -3.49 -1.22
CA THR A 260 -5.76 -2.48 -2.19
C THR A 260 -4.38 -2.77 -2.79
N THR A 261 -3.56 -3.64 -2.18
CA THR A 261 -2.22 -3.96 -2.72
C THR A 261 -2.26 -4.79 -4.00
N PHE A 262 -3.39 -5.44 -4.30
CA PHE A 262 -3.61 -6.16 -5.57
C PHE A 262 -4.02 -5.25 -6.73
N ARG A 263 -4.24 -3.96 -6.47
CA ARG A 263 -4.74 -2.97 -7.45
C ARG A 263 -3.80 -1.78 -7.61
N ARG A 264 -2.60 -1.85 -7.04
CA ARG A 264 -1.62 -0.75 -7.03
C ARG A 264 -0.38 -1.23 -7.78
N LYS A 265 -0.11 -0.62 -8.95
CA LYS A 265 1.12 -0.85 -9.74
C LYS A 265 2.34 -0.99 -8.82
N GLY A 266 3.14 -2.04 -9.06
CA GLY A 266 4.32 -2.38 -8.26
C GLY A 266 5.27 -1.18 -8.16
N GLY A 267 5.60 -0.77 -6.93
CA GLY A 267 6.27 0.51 -6.66
C GLY A 267 7.69 0.40 -6.08
N ASN A 268 8.31 -0.78 -6.07
CA ASN A 268 9.68 -0.90 -5.56
C ASN A 268 10.54 -1.84 -6.43
N HIS A 269 11.23 -1.27 -7.41
CA HIS A 269 12.15 -1.95 -8.32
C HIS A 269 13.42 -2.51 -7.64
N TRP A 270 13.62 -2.26 -6.34
CA TRP A 270 14.77 -2.75 -5.55
C TRP A 270 14.39 -3.73 -4.45
N TRP A 271 13.16 -4.22 -4.41
CA TRP A 271 12.79 -5.34 -3.53
C TRP A 271 13.68 -6.55 -3.84
N PHE A 272 14.60 -6.89 -2.93
CA PHE A 272 15.68 -7.89 -3.15
C PHE A 272 16.57 -7.64 -4.39
N GLY A 273 16.67 -6.39 -4.86
CA GLY A 273 17.40 -6.07 -6.10
C GLY A 273 16.73 -6.63 -7.36
N ILE A 274 15.48 -7.08 -7.28
CA ILE A 274 14.71 -7.60 -8.41
C ILE A 274 14.22 -6.41 -9.24
N ARG A 275 14.93 -6.11 -10.34
CA ARG A 275 14.57 -5.04 -11.30
C ARG A 275 13.42 -5.42 -12.25
N ARG A 276 12.61 -6.42 -11.90
CA ARG A 276 11.46 -6.92 -12.69
C ARG A 276 10.22 -6.93 -11.82
N ASP A 277 9.05 -7.02 -12.43
CA ASP A 277 7.81 -7.24 -11.69
C ASP A 277 7.93 -8.52 -10.85
N PHE A 278 7.70 -8.42 -9.54
CA PHE A 278 7.89 -9.52 -8.60
C PHE A 278 7.10 -10.78 -8.99
N CYS A 279 5.91 -10.61 -9.55
CA CYS A 279 5.10 -11.72 -10.05
C CYS A 279 5.70 -12.36 -11.31
N GLN A 280 6.35 -11.60 -12.19
CA GLN A 280 7.09 -12.18 -13.32
C GLN A 280 8.31 -12.96 -12.83
N PHE A 281 9.04 -12.41 -11.86
CA PHE A 281 10.16 -13.11 -11.22
C PHE A 281 9.74 -14.41 -10.52
N LEU A 282 8.62 -14.40 -9.79
CA LEU A 282 8.06 -15.61 -9.18
C LEU A 282 7.63 -16.65 -10.22
N LEU A 283 6.99 -16.23 -11.32
CA LEU A 283 6.60 -17.13 -12.41
C LEU A 283 7.80 -17.71 -13.17
N GLU A 284 8.94 -17.00 -13.19
CA GLU A 284 10.20 -17.50 -13.76
C GLU A 284 10.89 -18.51 -12.84
N ILE A 285 10.80 -18.35 -11.51
CA ILE A 285 11.43 -19.26 -10.53
C ILE A 285 10.58 -20.50 -10.25
N PHE A 286 9.25 -20.36 -10.26
CA PHE A 286 8.33 -21.44 -9.95
C PHE A 286 7.61 -21.93 -11.23
N PRO A 287 8.13 -22.97 -11.91
CA PRO A 287 7.54 -23.48 -13.16
C PRO A 287 6.08 -23.96 -12.98
N PHE A 288 5.73 -24.45 -11.79
CA PHE A 288 4.37 -24.89 -11.47
C PHE A 288 3.34 -23.73 -11.47
N LEU A 289 3.73 -22.53 -11.03
CA LEU A 289 2.83 -21.36 -11.10
C LEU A 289 2.69 -20.83 -12.53
N ARG A 290 3.71 -21.03 -13.37
CA ARG A 290 3.69 -20.66 -14.79
C ARG A 290 2.66 -21.47 -15.57
N GLU A 291 2.52 -22.76 -15.29
CA GLU A 291 1.48 -23.62 -15.86
C GLU A 291 0.07 -23.13 -15.49
N TYR A 292 -0.17 -22.81 -14.22
CA TYR A 292 -1.45 -22.25 -13.76
C TYR A 292 -1.78 -20.88 -14.38
N GLY A 293 -0.79 -20.00 -14.56
CA GLY A 293 -0.96 -18.67 -15.15
C GLY A 293 -1.14 -18.65 -16.67
N ASN A 294 -0.99 -19.80 -17.35
CA ASN A 294 -1.14 -19.94 -18.79
C ASN A 294 -2.49 -20.53 -19.21
N ILE A 295 -3.37 -20.85 -18.24
CA ILE A 295 -4.74 -21.28 -18.50
C ILE A 295 -5.61 -20.03 -18.58
N SER A 296 -5.89 -19.56 -19.80
CA SER A 296 -6.96 -18.58 -20.04
C SER A 296 -8.20 -19.33 -20.50
N TYR A 297 -9.29 -19.23 -19.73
CA TYR A 297 -10.60 -19.69 -20.17
C TYR A 297 -11.16 -18.65 -21.13
N ASP A 298 -11.29 -19.00 -22.41
CA ASP A 298 -12.16 -18.27 -23.32
C ASP A 298 -13.60 -18.71 -23.02
N LEU A 299 -14.37 -17.84 -22.37
CA LEU A 299 -15.81 -18.02 -22.29
C LEU A 299 -16.37 -17.62 -23.66
N HIS A 300 -16.47 -18.59 -24.57
CA HIS A 300 -17.28 -18.44 -25.77
C HIS A 300 -18.71 -18.11 -25.32
N HIS A 301 -19.12 -16.85 -25.51
CA HIS A 301 -20.54 -16.54 -25.60
C HIS A 301 -21.01 -17.19 -26.90
N GLU A 302 -21.72 -18.31 -26.78
CA GLU A 302 -22.57 -18.81 -27.84
C GLU A 302 -23.73 -17.80 -27.99
N ASP A 303 -23.51 -16.76 -28.80
CA ASP A 303 -24.62 -16.07 -29.44
C ASP A 303 -25.17 -17.07 -30.46
N SER A 304 -26.23 -17.77 -30.05
CA SER A 304 -27.03 -18.62 -30.91
C SER A 304 -27.61 -17.79 -32.07
N GLU A 305 -26.97 -17.89 -33.23
CA GLU A 305 -27.61 -17.68 -34.53
C GLU A 305 -28.62 -18.81 -34.75
N ASP A 306 -29.90 -18.46 -34.95
CA ASP A 306 -30.82 -19.04 -35.94
C ASP A 306 -32.28 -18.86 -35.53
N ALA A 307 -32.96 -17.86 -36.11
CA ALA A 307 -34.37 -17.97 -36.49
C ALA A 307 -34.80 -16.80 -37.41
N GLU A 308 -35.07 -17.20 -38.67
CA GLU A 308 -36.09 -16.70 -39.60
C GLU A 308 -35.84 -15.45 -40.47
N GLU A 309 -35.60 -15.77 -41.75
CA GLU A 309 -35.81 -14.93 -42.93
C GLU A 309 -37.26 -14.41 -43.04
N THR A 310 -37.46 -13.13 -43.38
CA THR A 310 -38.53 -12.71 -44.31
C THR A 310 -38.31 -11.30 -44.91
N SER A 311 -37.85 -11.29 -46.16
CA SER A 311 -38.19 -10.48 -47.36
C SER A 311 -38.72 -9.01 -47.33
N VAL A 312 -38.35 -8.30 -48.44
CA VAL A 312 -38.91 -7.13 -49.20
C VAL A 312 -38.42 -5.66 -48.87
N PRO A 313 -38.39 -4.68 -49.84
CA PRO A 313 -37.16 -3.98 -50.34
C PRO A 313 -37.19 -2.41 -50.38
N GLU A 314 -36.05 -1.77 -50.78
CA GLU A 314 -35.72 -0.37 -51.25
C GLU A 314 -36.75 0.80 -51.15
N ALA A 315 -36.47 2.09 -50.84
CA ALA A 315 -35.39 3.08 -51.11
C ALA A 315 -35.67 4.42 -50.30
N PRO A 316 -35.16 5.66 -50.60
CA PRO A 316 -33.80 6.20 -50.78
C PRO A 316 -33.44 7.48 -49.92
N LYS A 317 -32.14 7.84 -49.94
CA LYS A 317 -31.42 9.12 -49.66
C LYS A 317 -32.18 10.38 -49.17
N ILE A 318 -31.74 10.95 -48.04
CA ILE A 318 -31.65 12.41 -47.78
C ILE A 318 -30.41 12.71 -46.90
N ALA A 319 -29.56 13.66 -47.31
CA ALA A 319 -28.58 14.37 -46.46
C ALA A 319 -29.08 15.82 -46.27
N PRO A 320 -28.88 16.48 -45.11
CA PRO A 320 -27.76 17.45 -44.96
C PRO A 320 -27.24 17.67 -43.49
N ILE A 321 -25.93 17.90 -43.25
CA ILE A 321 -25.22 19.19 -42.95
C ILE A 321 -25.02 19.55 -41.45
N PHE A 322 -23.74 19.86 -41.11
CA PHE A 322 -23.16 20.54 -39.91
C PHE A 322 -23.12 19.77 -38.57
N GLY A 323 -22.04 19.76 -37.77
CA GLY A 323 -20.83 20.57 -37.79
C GLY A 323 -19.72 20.08 -36.83
N LYS A 324 -18.53 20.62 -37.12
CA LYS A 324 -17.19 20.55 -36.51
C LYS A 324 -17.06 20.10 -35.03
N LYS A 325 -16.04 19.26 -34.76
CA LYS A 325 -15.01 19.55 -33.73
C LYS A 325 -13.72 18.76 -34.02
N ALA A 326 -12.61 19.50 -34.06
CA ALA A 326 -11.27 19.04 -34.34
C ALA A 326 -10.74 18.11 -33.24
N ARG A 327 -10.19 16.95 -33.63
CA ARG A 327 -9.38 16.10 -32.76
C ARG A 327 -7.91 16.42 -33.04
N VAL A 328 -7.29 17.13 -32.11
CA VAL A 328 -5.85 17.36 -32.07
C VAL A 328 -5.16 16.00 -31.90
N VAL A 329 -4.37 15.63 -32.90
CA VAL A 329 -3.47 14.47 -32.89
C VAL A 329 -2.20 14.91 -32.18
N ILE A 330 -1.92 14.36 -31.00
CA ILE A 330 -0.59 14.41 -30.40
C ILE A 330 0.10 13.08 -30.74
N THR A 331 0.95 13.16 -31.75
CA THR A 331 1.95 12.15 -32.11
C THR A 331 2.93 11.90 -30.96
N GLN A 332 3.07 10.64 -30.55
CA GLN A 332 4.28 10.13 -29.89
C GLN A 332 5.00 9.17 -30.86
N SER A 333 6.32 9.30 -30.91
CA SER A 333 7.30 8.69 -31.81
C SER A 333 7.53 7.18 -31.55
N PRO A 334 8.19 6.45 -32.48
CA PRO A 334 7.97 5.01 -32.67
C PRO A 334 8.91 4.14 -31.82
N GLY A 335 8.34 3.39 -30.89
CA GLY A 335 8.99 2.21 -30.29
C GLY A 335 8.71 0.97 -31.14
N LYS A 336 9.77 0.25 -31.53
CA LYS A 336 9.71 -0.99 -32.32
C LYS A 336 8.76 -2.02 -31.68
N TYR A 337 7.62 -2.28 -32.32
CA TYR A 337 6.81 -3.46 -32.06
C TYR A 337 7.40 -4.65 -32.84
N VAL A 338 7.91 -5.64 -32.11
CA VAL A 338 8.19 -6.97 -32.67
C VAL A 338 6.85 -7.70 -32.77
N PRO A 339 6.41 -8.16 -33.95
CA PRO A 339 5.19 -8.94 -34.06
C PRO A 339 5.36 -10.31 -33.38
N PRO A 340 4.31 -10.86 -32.74
CA PRO A 340 4.37 -12.19 -32.15
C PRO A 340 4.60 -13.26 -33.25
N PRO A 341 5.29 -14.37 -32.93
CA PRO A 341 5.54 -15.42 -33.91
C PRO A 341 4.22 -16.06 -34.39
N PRO A 342 4.14 -16.49 -35.66
CA PRO A 342 2.93 -17.07 -36.23
C PRO A 342 2.55 -18.37 -35.52
N LYS A 343 1.24 -18.57 -35.32
CA LYS A 343 0.68 -19.81 -34.77
C LYS A 343 1.05 -20.98 -35.69
N LEU A 344 1.65 -22.01 -35.12
CA LEU A 344 1.93 -23.28 -35.80
C LEU A 344 0.60 -24.04 -35.90
N ASN A 345 -0.05 -24.05 -37.07
CA ASN A 345 -1.12 -25.00 -37.35
C ASN A 345 -0.48 -26.33 -37.73
N ILE A 346 -0.76 -27.37 -36.93
CA ILE A 346 -0.45 -28.75 -37.29
C ILE A 346 -1.75 -29.33 -37.84
N ASP A 347 -1.81 -29.53 -39.16
CA ASP A 347 -2.87 -30.33 -39.76
C ASP A 347 -2.63 -31.81 -39.38
N MET A 348 -3.64 -32.44 -38.80
CA MET A 348 -3.70 -33.90 -38.70
C MET A 348 -4.31 -34.47 -39.99
N PRO A 349 -3.74 -35.53 -40.58
CA PRO A 349 -4.35 -36.29 -41.67
C PRO A 349 -5.49 -37.19 -41.12
N ASP A 350 -6.58 -37.52 -41.81
CA ASP A 350 -7.11 -37.25 -43.16
C ASP A 350 -8.61 -36.93 -43.03
#